data_AF-A0A0P6WCY1-F1
#
_entry.id   AF-A0A0P6WCY1-F1
#
_cell.length_a   1.000
_cell.length_b   1.000
_cell.length_c   1.000
_cell.angle_alpha   90.00
_cell.angle_beta   90.00
_cell.angle_gamma   90.00
#
_symmetry.space_group_name_H-M   'P 1'
#
loop_
_entity.id
_entity.type
_entity.pdbx_description
1 polymer ?
#
loop_
_entity_poly.entity_id
_entity_poly.type
_entity_poly.pdbx_seq_one_letter_code
_entity_poly.pdbx_strand_id
1 'polypeptide(L)'
;MIESALFFALGFLVAGLIALMIMPSFWRRAVRLTRLRIEASTPLSLAEIKANRDQMRAEFARETRRLEMAAAELRRRAAERQIEAARARDQVAAIAGERDRIAAQLAAVEADLAARRDDFDNARAILDHSRHQGESQVHEVNDLKIRLADLIAEADARKVETAALRTTIQALEAKAGHLGDDRKQAIYRAEVAEAEIAKRDALIADERDRIKRIESALAERAKDLTAKSDRLTKAEARIAVLDAEAARLREALAAASAGPGDNLTRTMEGLERANADLESRLSALTADRDALADRLALLQTGPDGNGNAILRDRLADLAARIVDMTATAEGPDSAITRILADAPDRAPPAPTSPSPSASAPPAPPAKGGGKRKRRGLAERIRELKPNDPADAPPAA
;
A
#
# COMPACT_ATOMS: atom_id res chain seq x y z
N MET A 1 -74.39 -158.92 -132.20
CA MET A 1 -74.53 -157.45 -132.05
C MET A 1 -75.86 -157.05 -131.42
N ILE A 2 -77.02 -157.55 -131.90
CA ILE A 2 -78.34 -157.24 -131.29
C ILE A 2 -78.42 -157.65 -129.81
N GLU A 3 -77.91 -158.84 -129.47
CA GLU A 3 -77.87 -159.35 -128.08
C GLU A 3 -77.10 -158.43 -127.11
N SER A 4 -75.93 -157.93 -127.53
CA SER A 4 -75.14 -156.97 -126.77
C SER A 4 -75.89 -155.65 -126.52
N ALA A 5 -76.65 -155.19 -127.52
CA ALA A 5 -77.51 -154.00 -127.41
C ALA A 5 -78.71 -154.25 -126.48
N LEU A 6 -79.27 -155.46 -126.47
CA LEU A 6 -80.38 -155.83 -125.59
C LEU A 6 -79.95 -155.88 -124.11
N PHE A 7 -78.79 -156.48 -123.81
CA PHE A 7 -78.22 -156.46 -122.46
C PHE A 7 -77.84 -155.04 -122.00
N PHE A 8 -77.33 -154.19 -122.90
CA PHE A 8 -77.08 -152.78 -122.60
C PHE A 8 -78.37 -152.01 -122.32
N ALA A 9 -79.41 -152.19 -123.13
CA ALA A 9 -80.71 -151.55 -122.93
C ALA A 9 -81.40 -152.01 -121.63
N LEU A 10 -81.35 -153.31 -121.33
CA LEU A 10 -81.86 -153.86 -120.07
C LEU A 10 -81.07 -153.35 -118.86
N GLY A 11 -79.74 -153.32 -118.95
CA GLY A 11 -78.87 -152.76 -117.91
C GLY A 11 -79.14 -151.27 -117.67
N PHE A 12 -79.32 -150.49 -118.74
CA PHE A 12 -79.71 -149.08 -118.65
C PHE A 12 -81.11 -148.89 -118.05
N LEU A 13 -82.08 -149.74 -118.40
CA LEU A 13 -83.42 -149.71 -117.82
C LEU A 13 -83.39 -150.02 -116.32
N VAL A 14 -82.64 -151.04 -115.90
CA VAL A 14 -82.48 -151.42 -114.49
C VAL A 14 -81.71 -150.36 -113.71
N ALA A 15 -80.60 -149.83 -114.25
CA ALA A 15 -79.87 -148.73 -113.62
C ALA A 15 -80.72 -147.45 -113.52
N GLY A 16 -81.52 -147.15 -114.55
CA GLY A 16 -82.50 -146.07 -114.55
C GLY A 16 -83.58 -146.27 -113.49
N LEU A 17 -84.12 -147.49 -113.35
CA LEU A 17 -85.11 -147.83 -112.33
C LEU A 17 -84.55 -147.66 -110.90
N ILE A 18 -83.32 -148.15 -110.66
CA ILE A 18 -82.62 -148.01 -109.38
C ILE A 18 -82.33 -146.52 -109.08
N ALA A 19 -81.87 -145.76 -110.08
CA ALA A 19 -81.66 -144.32 -109.94
C ALA A 19 -82.98 -143.59 -109.64
N LEU A 20 -84.08 -143.93 -110.30
CA LEU A 20 -85.42 -143.37 -110.05
C LEU A 20 -85.95 -143.72 -108.65
N MET A 21 -85.60 -144.89 -108.11
CA MET A 21 -85.97 -145.31 -106.76
C MET A 21 -85.16 -144.57 -105.68
N ILE A 22 -83.89 -144.23 -105.97
CA ILE A 22 -82.95 -143.63 -105.03
C ILE A 22 -82.99 -142.08 -105.04
N MET A 23 -83.18 -141.45 -106.21
CA MET A 23 -83.22 -140.00 -106.38
C MET A 23 -84.20 -139.28 -105.41
N PRO A 24 -85.43 -139.77 -105.16
CA PRO A 24 -86.37 -139.13 -104.24
C PRO A 24 -85.90 -139.10 -102.78
N SER A 25 -85.01 -140.00 -102.37
CA SER A 25 -84.44 -140.02 -101.01
C SER A 25 -83.32 -139.00 -100.85
N PHE A 26 -82.44 -138.87 -101.84
CA PHE A 26 -81.39 -137.84 -101.83
C PHE A 26 -81.98 -136.43 -101.90
N TRP A 27 -82.97 -136.20 -102.76
CA TRP A 27 -83.61 -134.89 -102.88
C TRP A 27 -84.32 -134.47 -101.58
N ARG A 28 -85.09 -135.38 -100.95
CA ARG A 28 -85.68 -135.15 -99.62
C ARG A 28 -84.64 -134.80 -98.55
N ARG A 29 -83.46 -135.45 -98.56
CA ARG A 29 -82.40 -135.19 -97.58
C ARG A 29 -81.69 -133.85 -97.82
N ALA A 30 -81.46 -133.47 -99.08
CA ALA A 30 -80.91 -132.17 -99.46
C ALA A 30 -81.86 -131.03 -99.04
N VAL A 31 -83.15 -131.12 -99.41
CA VAL A 31 -84.18 -130.13 -99.04
C VAL A 31 -84.31 -130.01 -97.53
N ARG A 32 -84.25 -131.11 -96.77
CA ARG A 32 -84.28 -131.05 -95.30
C ARG A 32 -83.10 -130.28 -94.71
N LEU A 33 -81.89 -130.46 -95.25
CA LEU A 33 -80.69 -129.79 -94.75
C LEU A 33 -80.64 -128.30 -95.12
N THR A 34 -81.04 -127.92 -96.34
CA THR A 34 -81.14 -126.51 -96.72
C THR A 34 -82.27 -125.82 -95.97
N ARG A 35 -83.43 -126.47 -95.80
CA ARG A 35 -84.54 -125.97 -94.99
C ARG A 35 -84.12 -125.74 -93.53
N LEU A 36 -83.51 -126.73 -92.87
CA LEU A 36 -83.01 -126.57 -91.49
C LEU A 36 -81.96 -125.44 -91.36
N ARG A 37 -81.09 -125.27 -92.36
CA ARG A 37 -80.08 -124.20 -92.33
C ARG A 37 -80.69 -122.81 -92.53
N ILE A 38 -81.70 -122.69 -93.39
CA ILE A 38 -82.46 -121.44 -93.59
C ILE A 38 -83.32 -121.13 -92.35
N GLU A 39 -84.02 -122.12 -91.80
CA GLU A 39 -84.79 -122.01 -90.55
C GLU A 39 -83.91 -121.58 -89.36
N ALA A 40 -82.64 -121.98 -89.32
CA ALA A 40 -81.68 -121.54 -88.29
C ALA A 40 -81.06 -120.14 -88.55
N SER A 41 -81.12 -119.61 -89.78
CA SER A 41 -80.48 -118.34 -90.16
C SER A 41 -81.46 -117.20 -90.46
N THR A 42 -82.76 -117.50 -90.62
CA THR A 42 -83.81 -116.53 -90.90
C THR A 42 -84.90 -116.63 -89.84
N PRO A 43 -85.28 -115.52 -89.18
CA PRO A 43 -86.30 -115.54 -88.13
C PRO A 43 -87.68 -115.72 -88.77
N LEU A 44 -88.11 -116.97 -88.92
CA LEU A 44 -89.43 -117.33 -89.47
C LEU A 44 -90.54 -117.26 -88.42
N SER A 45 -90.21 -117.18 -87.12
CA SER A 45 -91.19 -116.98 -86.05
C SER A 45 -91.42 -115.50 -85.75
N LEU A 46 -92.68 -115.08 -85.83
CA LEU A 46 -93.13 -113.73 -85.46
C LEU A 46 -92.86 -113.42 -83.96
N ALA A 47 -92.64 -114.45 -83.13
CA ALA A 47 -92.23 -114.30 -81.74
C ALA A 47 -90.75 -113.91 -81.59
N GLU A 48 -89.85 -114.47 -82.41
CA GLU A 48 -88.41 -114.17 -82.37
C GLU A 48 -88.10 -112.76 -82.86
N ILE A 49 -88.79 -112.30 -83.91
CA ILE A 49 -88.69 -110.92 -84.40
C ILE A 49 -89.16 -109.94 -83.31
N LYS A 50 -90.23 -110.26 -82.59
CA LYS A 50 -90.69 -109.45 -81.43
C LYS A 50 -89.65 -109.46 -80.32
N ALA A 51 -89.09 -110.63 -79.95
CA ALA A 51 -88.06 -110.75 -78.93
C ALA A 51 -86.80 -109.93 -79.26
N ASN A 52 -86.27 -110.02 -80.48
CA ASN A 52 -85.12 -109.21 -80.91
C ASN A 52 -85.44 -107.71 -80.90
N ARG A 53 -86.63 -107.29 -81.35
CA ARG A 53 -87.04 -105.88 -81.29
C ARG A 53 -87.15 -105.37 -79.86
N ASP A 54 -87.70 -106.18 -78.96
CA ASP A 54 -87.90 -105.81 -77.57
C ASP A 54 -86.57 -105.91 -76.77
N GLN A 55 -85.63 -106.76 -77.18
CA GLN A 55 -84.22 -106.74 -76.74
C GLN A 55 -83.52 -105.45 -77.19
N MET A 56 -83.58 -105.08 -78.47
CA MET A 56 -82.98 -103.82 -78.97
C MET A 56 -83.55 -102.61 -78.22
N ARG A 57 -84.87 -102.60 -77.94
CA ARG A 57 -85.50 -101.57 -77.09
C ARG A 57 -84.93 -101.56 -75.67
N ALA A 58 -84.71 -102.73 -75.07
CA ALA A 58 -84.11 -102.84 -73.73
C ALA A 58 -82.64 -102.38 -73.72
N GLU A 59 -81.86 -102.69 -74.75
CA GLU A 59 -80.48 -102.23 -74.92
C GLU A 59 -80.40 -100.71 -75.11
N PHE A 60 -81.20 -100.14 -76.03
CA PHE A 60 -81.31 -98.69 -76.19
C PHE A 60 -81.78 -98.01 -74.90
N ALA A 61 -82.74 -98.57 -74.18
CA ALA A 61 -83.18 -98.02 -72.89
C ALA A 61 -82.08 -98.07 -71.82
N ARG A 62 -81.30 -99.17 -71.76
CA ARG A 62 -80.17 -99.32 -70.85
C ARG A 62 -79.05 -98.34 -71.15
N GLU A 63 -78.62 -98.24 -72.41
CA GLU A 63 -77.55 -97.31 -72.80
C GLU A 63 -77.99 -95.85 -72.71
N THR A 64 -79.23 -95.52 -73.08
CA THR A 64 -79.80 -94.17 -72.83
C THR A 64 -79.77 -93.85 -71.34
N ARG A 65 -80.23 -94.77 -70.48
CA ARG A 65 -80.23 -94.54 -69.03
C ARG A 65 -78.80 -94.44 -68.47
N ARG A 66 -77.85 -95.22 -69.00
CA ARG A 66 -76.43 -95.15 -68.63
C ARG A 66 -75.82 -93.81 -69.01
N LEU A 67 -76.12 -93.30 -70.20
CA LEU A 67 -75.68 -91.98 -70.67
C LEU A 67 -76.34 -90.84 -69.87
N GLU A 68 -77.63 -90.95 -69.54
CA GLU A 68 -78.32 -90.01 -68.64
C GLU A 68 -77.64 -89.94 -67.27
N MET A 69 -77.35 -91.10 -66.66
CA MET A 69 -76.68 -91.16 -65.35
C MET A 69 -75.25 -90.62 -65.43
N ALA A 70 -74.49 -90.93 -66.48
CA ALA A 70 -73.15 -90.39 -66.70
C ALA A 70 -73.17 -88.86 -66.92
N ALA A 71 -74.15 -88.35 -67.68
CA ALA A 71 -74.32 -86.91 -67.91
C ALA A 71 -74.78 -86.18 -66.63
N ALA A 72 -75.64 -86.80 -65.81
CA ALA A 72 -76.04 -86.27 -64.51
C ALA A 72 -74.85 -86.21 -63.54
N GLU A 73 -74.04 -87.27 -63.47
CA GLU A 73 -72.83 -87.31 -62.64
C GLU A 73 -71.77 -86.31 -63.11
N LEU A 74 -71.55 -86.14 -64.42
CA LEU A 74 -70.66 -85.12 -64.96
C LEU A 74 -71.15 -83.70 -64.64
N ARG A 75 -72.45 -83.42 -64.76
CA ARG A 75 -73.06 -82.13 -64.37
C ARG A 75 -72.91 -81.88 -62.87
N ARG A 76 -73.15 -82.90 -62.04
CA ARG A 76 -72.95 -82.84 -60.58
C ARG A 76 -71.50 -82.48 -60.25
N ARG A 77 -70.53 -83.21 -60.79
CA ARG A 77 -69.09 -82.92 -60.59
C ARG A 77 -68.70 -81.53 -61.09
N ALA A 78 -69.24 -81.09 -62.23
CA ALA A 78 -69.00 -79.74 -62.74
C ALA A 78 -69.54 -78.66 -61.78
N ALA A 79 -70.73 -78.86 -61.21
CA ALA A 79 -71.29 -77.96 -60.20
C ALA A 79 -70.48 -77.97 -58.89
N GLU A 80 -70.08 -79.15 -58.40
CA GLU A 80 -69.19 -79.30 -57.23
C GLU A 80 -67.86 -78.54 -57.45
N ARG A 81 -67.21 -78.74 -58.60
CA ARG A 81 -65.98 -78.01 -58.97
C ARG A 81 -66.20 -76.50 -59.13
N GLN A 82 -67.36 -76.07 -59.62
CA GLN A 82 -67.69 -74.64 -59.73
C GLN A 82 -67.88 -74.00 -58.35
N ILE A 83 -68.47 -74.71 -57.38
CA ILE A 83 -68.59 -74.28 -55.99
C ILE A 83 -67.21 -74.24 -55.30
N GLU A 84 -66.37 -75.26 -55.49
CA GLU A 84 -64.97 -75.26 -55.02
C GLU A 84 -64.19 -74.05 -55.57
N ALA A 85 -64.29 -73.80 -56.88
CA ALA A 85 -63.62 -72.68 -57.53
C ALA A 85 -64.21 -71.31 -57.13
N ALA A 86 -65.48 -71.22 -56.74
CA ALA A 86 -66.04 -70.00 -56.14
C ALA A 86 -65.43 -69.74 -54.76
N ARG A 87 -65.48 -70.74 -53.86
CA ARG A 87 -64.89 -70.65 -52.50
C ARG A 87 -63.40 -70.31 -52.53
N ALA A 88 -62.64 -70.89 -53.46
CA ALA A 88 -61.23 -70.60 -53.63
C ALA A 88 -60.98 -69.14 -54.08
N ARG A 89 -61.83 -68.59 -54.96
CA ARG A 89 -61.75 -67.17 -55.34
C ARG A 89 -62.11 -66.25 -54.18
N ASP A 90 -63.12 -66.58 -53.39
CA ASP A 90 -63.52 -65.80 -52.21
C ASP A 90 -62.39 -65.77 -51.16
N GLN A 91 -61.71 -66.90 -50.94
CA GLN A 91 -60.53 -66.99 -50.08
C GLN A 91 -59.35 -66.16 -50.61
N VAL A 92 -59.06 -66.23 -51.92
CA VAL A 92 -58.00 -65.40 -52.55
C VAL A 92 -58.34 -63.91 -52.44
N ALA A 93 -59.60 -63.51 -52.62
CA ALA A 93 -60.04 -62.13 -52.45
C ALA A 93 -59.91 -61.64 -51.00
N ALA A 94 -60.25 -62.50 -50.02
CA ALA A 94 -60.08 -62.18 -48.60
C ALA A 94 -58.59 -61.98 -48.23
N ILE A 95 -57.72 -62.93 -48.63
CA ILE A 95 -56.27 -62.85 -48.37
C ILE A 95 -55.64 -61.65 -49.08
N ALA A 96 -56.07 -61.33 -50.31
CA ALA A 96 -55.62 -60.12 -51.01
C ALA A 96 -56.02 -58.85 -50.25
N GLY A 97 -57.26 -58.76 -49.76
CA GLY A 97 -57.73 -57.64 -48.94
C GLY A 97 -56.98 -57.52 -47.59
N GLU A 98 -56.61 -58.63 -46.96
CA GLU A 98 -55.77 -58.63 -45.75
C GLU A 98 -54.35 -58.16 -46.06
N ARG A 99 -53.73 -58.67 -47.13
CA ARG A 99 -52.42 -58.21 -47.62
C ARG A 99 -52.42 -56.70 -47.86
N ASP A 100 -53.45 -56.17 -48.52
CA ASP A 100 -53.52 -54.75 -48.89
C ASP A 100 -53.71 -53.86 -47.65
N ARG A 101 -54.47 -54.33 -46.64
CA ARG A 101 -54.54 -53.67 -45.32
C ARG A 101 -53.20 -53.68 -44.59
N ILE A 102 -52.50 -54.81 -44.57
CA ILE A 102 -51.18 -54.94 -43.93
C ILE A 102 -50.15 -54.06 -44.65
N ALA A 103 -50.18 -53.99 -45.98
CA ALA A 103 -49.31 -53.11 -46.77
C ALA A 103 -49.57 -51.63 -46.47
N ALA A 104 -50.84 -51.22 -46.33
CA ALA A 104 -51.20 -49.86 -45.94
C ALA A 104 -50.77 -49.53 -44.50
N GLN A 105 -50.90 -50.47 -43.56
CA GLN A 105 -50.41 -50.33 -42.19
C GLN A 105 -48.88 -50.23 -42.13
N LEU A 106 -48.16 -51.06 -42.91
CA LEU A 106 -46.70 -51.02 -42.99
C LEU A 106 -46.23 -49.67 -43.53
N ALA A 107 -46.80 -49.19 -44.63
CA ALA A 107 -46.46 -47.89 -45.21
C ALA A 107 -46.72 -46.71 -44.25
N ALA A 108 -47.80 -46.78 -43.45
CA ALA A 108 -48.06 -45.79 -42.40
C ALA A 108 -46.99 -45.83 -41.28
N VAL A 109 -46.63 -47.01 -40.80
CA VAL A 109 -45.58 -47.18 -39.78
C VAL A 109 -44.20 -46.77 -40.31
N GLU A 110 -43.88 -47.04 -41.57
CA GLU A 110 -42.64 -46.58 -42.22
C GLU A 110 -42.59 -45.05 -42.33
N ALA A 111 -43.71 -44.40 -42.66
CA ALA A 111 -43.81 -42.94 -42.66
C ALA A 111 -43.67 -42.33 -41.25
N ASP A 112 -44.32 -42.91 -40.23
CA ASP A 112 -44.18 -42.50 -38.83
C ASP A 112 -42.74 -42.68 -38.31
N LEU A 113 -42.06 -43.74 -38.73
CA LEU A 113 -40.65 -43.98 -38.38
C LEU A 113 -39.71 -43.01 -39.08
N ALA A 114 -39.98 -42.63 -40.34
CA ALA A 114 -39.24 -41.60 -41.04
C ALA A 114 -39.40 -40.23 -40.36
N ALA A 115 -40.64 -39.80 -40.10
CA ALA A 115 -40.93 -38.54 -39.40
C ALA A 115 -40.26 -38.47 -38.02
N ARG A 116 -40.36 -39.54 -37.21
CA ARG A 116 -39.67 -39.62 -35.91
C ARG A 116 -38.16 -39.56 -36.04
N ARG A 117 -37.58 -40.10 -37.12
CA ARG A 117 -36.13 -40.04 -37.36
C ARG A 117 -35.69 -38.61 -37.67
N ASP A 118 -36.44 -37.91 -38.51
CA ASP A 118 -36.20 -36.50 -38.81
C ASP A 118 -36.35 -35.64 -37.53
N ASP A 119 -37.36 -35.90 -36.69
CA ASP A 119 -37.51 -35.27 -35.38
C ASP A 119 -36.30 -35.52 -34.46
N PHE A 120 -35.77 -36.76 -34.43
CA PHE A 120 -34.58 -37.09 -33.65
C PHE A 120 -33.32 -36.40 -34.17
N ASP A 121 -33.11 -36.34 -35.48
CA ASP A 121 -31.95 -35.67 -36.09
C ASP A 121 -32.04 -34.15 -35.92
N ASN A 122 -33.25 -33.56 -35.99
CA ASN A 122 -33.50 -32.15 -35.65
C ASN A 122 -33.23 -31.86 -34.16
N ALA A 123 -33.75 -32.68 -33.25
CA ALA A 123 -33.51 -32.54 -31.81
C ALA A 123 -32.02 -32.67 -31.47
N ARG A 124 -31.31 -33.57 -32.16
CA ARG A 124 -29.86 -33.73 -32.05
C ARG A 124 -29.10 -32.49 -32.52
N ALA A 125 -29.47 -31.91 -33.67
CA ALA A 125 -28.85 -30.67 -34.16
C ALA A 125 -29.06 -29.50 -33.18
N ILE A 126 -30.21 -29.40 -32.53
CA ILE A 126 -30.49 -28.39 -31.48
C ILE A 126 -29.64 -28.64 -30.22
N LEU A 127 -29.49 -29.91 -29.79
CA LEU A 127 -28.62 -30.28 -28.67
C LEU A 127 -27.15 -30.01 -28.97
N ASP A 128 -26.67 -30.34 -30.17
CA ASP A 128 -25.30 -30.05 -30.58
C ASP A 128 -25.06 -28.53 -30.68
N HIS A 129 -26.02 -27.75 -31.20
CA HIS A 129 -25.91 -26.29 -31.24
C HIS A 129 -25.87 -25.66 -29.83
N SER A 130 -26.79 -26.04 -28.94
CA SER A 130 -26.83 -25.54 -27.57
C SER A 130 -25.59 -25.98 -26.76
N ARG A 131 -25.02 -27.16 -27.05
CA ARG A 131 -23.74 -27.60 -26.51
C ARG A 131 -22.59 -26.69 -26.96
N HIS A 132 -22.46 -26.38 -28.25
CA HIS A 132 -21.42 -25.46 -28.75
C HIS A 132 -21.58 -24.06 -28.16
N GLN A 133 -22.81 -23.57 -27.97
CA GLN A 133 -23.07 -22.32 -27.25
C GLN A 133 -22.59 -22.39 -25.79
N GLY A 134 -22.89 -23.49 -25.08
CA GLY A 134 -22.44 -23.70 -23.71
C GLY A 134 -20.92 -23.79 -23.58
N GLU A 135 -20.25 -24.50 -24.50
CA GLU A 135 -18.78 -24.57 -24.56
C GLU A 135 -18.18 -23.17 -24.82
N SER A 136 -18.77 -22.38 -25.74
CA SER A 136 -18.37 -20.97 -25.96
C SER A 136 -18.56 -20.09 -24.73
N GLN A 137 -19.67 -20.23 -23.99
CA GLN A 137 -19.90 -19.48 -22.75
C GLN A 137 -18.92 -19.88 -21.64
N VAL A 138 -18.53 -21.15 -21.57
CA VAL A 138 -17.48 -21.61 -20.64
C VAL A 138 -16.12 -20.98 -20.99
N HIS A 139 -15.78 -20.87 -22.27
CA HIS A 139 -14.59 -20.15 -22.71
C HIS A 139 -14.66 -18.65 -22.34
N GLU A 140 -15.76 -17.96 -22.64
CA GLU A 140 -15.95 -16.54 -22.29
C GLU A 140 -15.87 -16.30 -20.77
N VAL A 141 -16.50 -17.16 -19.96
CA VAL A 141 -16.42 -17.09 -18.49
C VAL A 141 -14.99 -17.31 -17.98
N ASN A 142 -14.20 -18.18 -18.61
CA ASN A 142 -12.81 -18.40 -18.23
C ASN A 142 -11.91 -17.22 -18.65
N ASP A 143 -12.10 -16.65 -19.83
CA ASP A 143 -11.41 -15.43 -20.27
C ASP A 143 -11.74 -14.24 -19.35
N LEU A 144 -13.00 -14.08 -18.96
CA LEU A 144 -13.42 -13.06 -17.99
C LEU A 144 -12.81 -13.29 -16.59
N LYS A 145 -12.67 -14.54 -16.14
CA LYS A 145 -11.98 -14.87 -14.88
C LYS A 145 -10.49 -14.52 -14.94
N ILE A 146 -9.80 -14.79 -16.06
CA ILE A 146 -8.40 -14.44 -16.24
C ILE A 146 -8.24 -12.91 -16.21
N ARG A 147 -9.03 -12.19 -17.00
CA ARG A 147 -9.05 -10.71 -16.99
C ARG A 147 -9.36 -10.12 -15.62
N LEU A 148 -10.26 -10.75 -14.85
CA LEU A 148 -10.56 -10.31 -13.49
C LEU A 148 -9.37 -10.56 -12.55
N ALA A 149 -8.66 -11.69 -12.67
CA ALA A 149 -7.45 -11.96 -11.90
C ALA A 149 -6.34 -10.95 -12.24
N ASP A 150 -6.14 -10.63 -13.52
CA ASP A 150 -5.19 -9.61 -13.97
C ASP A 150 -5.54 -8.23 -13.41
N LEU A 151 -6.81 -7.81 -13.48
CA LEU A 151 -7.29 -6.54 -12.91
C LEU A 151 -7.15 -6.47 -11.39
N ILE A 152 -7.32 -7.59 -10.68
CA ILE A 152 -7.08 -7.67 -9.24
C ILE A 152 -5.58 -7.51 -8.95
N ALA A 153 -4.71 -8.19 -9.71
CA ALA A 153 -3.26 -8.06 -9.58
C ALA A 153 -2.78 -6.63 -9.88
N GLU A 154 -3.31 -5.98 -10.92
CA GLU A 154 -3.07 -4.56 -11.20
C GLU A 154 -3.55 -3.66 -10.06
N ALA A 155 -4.74 -3.90 -9.52
CA ALA A 155 -5.29 -3.12 -8.42
C ALA A 155 -4.43 -3.26 -7.15
N ASP A 156 -3.94 -4.46 -6.84
CA ASP A 156 -3.04 -4.70 -5.71
C ASP A 156 -1.65 -4.11 -5.93
N ALA A 157 -1.11 -4.16 -7.16
CA ALA A 157 0.12 -3.44 -7.50
C ALA A 157 -0.02 -1.93 -7.30
N ARG A 158 -1.13 -1.32 -7.74
CA ARG A 158 -1.43 0.11 -7.51
C ARG A 158 -1.64 0.43 -6.02
N LYS A 159 -2.18 -0.49 -5.21
CA LYS A 159 -2.25 -0.33 -3.74
C LYS A 159 -0.86 -0.31 -3.11
N VAL A 160 0.05 -1.18 -3.55
CA VAL A 160 1.45 -1.19 -3.08
C VAL A 160 2.17 0.10 -3.50
N GLU A 161 2.00 0.55 -4.75
CA GLU A 161 2.58 1.81 -5.22
C GLU A 161 2.04 3.03 -4.45
N THR A 162 0.72 3.13 -4.26
CA THR A 162 0.13 4.24 -3.47
C THR A 162 0.52 4.19 -2.00
N ALA A 163 0.71 3.01 -1.41
CA ALA A 163 1.29 2.87 -0.07
C ALA A 163 2.76 3.34 -0.02
N ALA A 164 3.57 2.99 -1.02
CA ALA A 164 4.96 3.44 -1.12
C ALA A 164 5.06 4.96 -1.36
N LEU A 165 4.22 5.54 -2.21
CA LEU A 165 4.13 7.00 -2.37
C LEU A 165 3.68 7.68 -1.08
N ARG A 166 2.78 7.06 -0.31
CA ARG A 166 2.37 7.59 1.00
C ARG A 166 3.51 7.59 2.02
N THR A 167 4.36 6.56 2.04
CA THR A 167 5.54 6.55 2.94
C THR A 167 6.62 7.53 2.48
N THR A 168 6.82 7.75 1.16
CA THR A 168 7.75 8.79 0.69
C THR A 168 7.24 10.19 1.00
N ILE A 169 5.93 10.45 0.89
CA ILE A 169 5.31 11.72 1.33
C ILE A 169 5.55 11.93 2.83
N GLN A 170 5.25 10.95 3.68
CA GLN A 170 5.50 11.04 5.12
C GLN A 170 6.99 11.28 5.46
N ALA A 171 7.91 10.65 4.72
CA ALA A 171 9.34 10.87 4.89
C ALA A 171 9.78 12.28 4.42
N LEU A 172 9.15 12.84 3.40
CA LEU A 172 9.38 14.22 2.95
C LEU A 172 8.76 15.25 3.91
N GLU A 173 7.57 14.99 4.45
CA GLU A 173 6.93 15.80 5.50
C GLU A 173 7.79 15.83 6.77
N ALA A 174 8.31 14.67 7.22
CA ALA A 174 9.23 14.60 8.34
C ALA A 174 10.53 15.39 8.08
N LYS A 175 11.11 15.28 6.87
CA LYS A 175 12.28 16.09 6.47
C LYS A 175 11.97 17.59 6.43
N ALA A 176 10.80 17.99 5.94
CA ALA A 176 10.36 19.38 5.91
C ALA A 176 10.13 19.92 7.34
N GLY A 177 9.60 19.09 8.24
CA GLY A 177 9.50 19.39 9.67
C GLY A 177 10.88 19.61 10.30
N HIS A 178 11.81 18.67 10.12
CA HIS A 178 13.20 18.79 10.59
C HIS A 178 13.90 20.04 10.04
N LEU A 179 13.83 20.31 8.74
CA LEU A 179 14.40 21.53 8.15
C LEU A 179 13.71 22.81 8.63
N GLY A 180 12.42 22.73 8.96
CA GLY A 180 11.67 23.82 9.58
C GLY A 180 12.13 24.12 11.00
N ASP A 181 12.39 23.09 11.79
CA ASP A 181 12.90 23.22 13.16
C ASP A 181 14.39 23.59 13.20
N ASP A 182 15.22 23.06 12.30
CA ASP A 182 16.60 23.50 12.07
C ASP A 182 16.62 24.98 11.67
N ARG A 183 15.71 25.43 10.81
CA ARG A 183 15.57 26.85 10.44
C ARG A 183 15.15 27.70 11.64
N LYS A 184 14.19 27.27 12.47
CA LYS A 184 13.84 27.99 13.71
C LYS A 184 15.03 28.06 14.66
N GLN A 185 15.77 26.97 14.82
CA GLN A 185 16.96 26.93 15.67
C GLN A 185 18.09 27.81 15.12
N ALA A 186 18.27 27.87 13.80
CA ALA A 186 19.23 28.75 13.14
C ALA A 186 18.84 30.24 13.31
N ILE A 187 17.55 30.58 13.17
CA ILE A 187 17.04 31.93 13.46
C ILE A 187 17.27 32.29 14.92
N TYR A 188 16.90 31.43 15.87
CA TYR A 188 17.13 31.66 17.29
C TYR A 188 18.63 31.81 17.63
N ARG A 189 19.51 31.01 17.01
CA ARG A 189 20.96 31.17 17.14
C ARG A 189 21.46 32.48 16.55
N ALA A 190 20.88 32.94 15.44
CA ALA A 190 21.20 34.23 14.84
C ALA A 190 20.74 35.39 15.74
N GLU A 191 19.51 35.37 16.25
CA GLU A 191 19.00 36.36 17.22
C GLU A 191 19.87 36.43 18.49
N VAL A 192 20.28 35.28 19.04
CA VAL A 192 21.20 35.22 20.18
C VAL A 192 22.59 35.77 19.81
N ALA A 193 23.11 35.44 18.63
CA ALA A 193 24.40 35.95 18.16
C ALA A 193 24.35 37.47 17.88
N GLU A 194 23.27 37.99 17.32
CA GLU A 194 23.03 39.43 17.13
C GLU A 194 22.93 40.14 18.49
N ALA A 195 22.25 39.55 19.48
CA ALA A 195 22.21 40.08 20.84
C ALA A 195 23.58 40.03 21.55
N GLU A 196 24.42 39.03 21.26
CA GLU A 196 25.82 39.00 21.73
C GLU A 196 26.70 40.03 21.01
N ILE A 197 26.53 40.23 19.70
CA ILE A 197 27.24 41.24 18.92
C ILE A 197 26.86 42.63 19.43
N ALA A 198 25.58 42.93 19.62
CA ALA A 198 25.11 44.20 20.18
C ALA A 198 25.70 44.47 21.60
N LYS A 199 25.84 43.43 22.43
CA LYS A 199 26.53 43.54 23.73
C LYS A 199 28.03 43.82 23.56
N ARG A 200 28.72 43.14 22.62
CA ARG A 200 30.13 43.38 22.32
C ARG A 200 30.36 44.78 21.76
N ASP A 201 29.50 45.25 20.87
CA ASP A 201 29.57 46.60 20.30
C ASP A 201 29.32 47.69 21.36
N ALA A 202 28.41 47.46 22.31
CA ALA A 202 28.22 48.33 23.46
C ALA A 202 29.45 48.38 24.39
N LEU A 203 30.10 47.22 24.62
CA LEU A 203 31.37 47.17 25.36
C LEU A 203 32.50 47.89 24.61
N ILE A 204 32.64 47.67 23.30
CA ILE A 204 33.60 48.38 22.44
C ILE A 204 33.32 49.88 22.42
N ALA A 205 32.06 50.31 22.50
CA ALA A 205 31.69 51.72 22.60
C ALA A 205 32.15 52.34 23.94
N ASP A 206 31.89 51.71 25.10
CA ASP A 206 32.39 52.21 26.38
C ASP A 206 33.93 52.15 26.46
N GLU A 207 34.57 51.11 25.92
CA GLU A 207 36.04 51.05 25.80
C GLU A 207 36.57 52.18 24.92
N ARG A 208 35.95 52.48 23.77
CA ARG A 208 36.31 53.63 22.92
C ARG A 208 36.11 54.96 23.65
N ASP A 209 35.02 55.14 24.39
CA ASP A 209 34.77 56.36 25.14
C ASP A 209 35.66 56.47 26.39
N ARG A 210 36.12 55.34 26.95
CA ARG A 210 37.16 55.29 27.98
C ARG A 210 38.52 55.63 27.39
N ILE A 211 38.86 55.15 26.19
CA ILE A 211 40.05 55.54 25.43
C ILE A 211 40.01 57.05 25.16
N LYS A 212 38.94 57.61 24.61
CA LYS A 212 38.77 59.07 24.41
C LYS A 212 38.94 59.87 25.72
N ARG A 213 38.40 59.37 26.84
CA ARG A 213 38.57 59.98 28.18
C ARG A 213 40.02 59.91 28.67
N ILE A 214 40.76 58.85 28.34
CA ILE A 214 42.20 58.72 28.65
C ILE A 214 43.02 59.61 27.71
N GLU A 215 42.70 59.66 26.42
CA GLU A 215 43.34 60.52 25.42
C GLU A 215 43.14 62.00 25.75
N SER A 216 41.94 62.43 26.16
CA SER A 216 41.71 63.81 26.59
C SER A 216 42.43 64.13 27.90
N ALA A 217 42.46 63.21 28.87
CA ALA A 217 43.25 63.36 30.09
C ALA A 217 44.78 63.36 29.83
N LEU A 218 45.25 62.63 28.81
CA LEU A 218 46.65 62.65 28.36
C LEU A 218 46.95 63.95 27.59
N ALA A 219 46.03 64.46 26.79
CA ALA A 219 46.16 65.74 26.09
C ALA A 219 46.18 66.92 27.07
N GLU A 220 45.31 66.93 28.09
CA GLU A 220 45.38 67.93 29.17
C GLU A 220 46.65 67.77 30.02
N ARG A 221 47.08 66.54 30.34
CA ARG A 221 48.40 66.33 30.97
C ARG A 221 49.57 66.79 30.10
N ALA A 222 49.47 66.64 28.77
CA ALA A 222 50.47 67.14 27.84
C ALA A 222 50.47 68.67 27.80
N LYS A 223 49.30 69.32 27.81
CA LYS A 223 49.18 70.79 27.97
C LYS A 223 49.74 71.27 29.31
N ASP A 224 49.47 70.56 30.41
CA ASP A 224 50.04 70.85 31.73
C ASP A 224 51.56 70.68 31.73
N LEU A 225 52.09 69.65 31.06
CA LEU A 225 53.53 69.42 30.94
C LEU A 225 54.20 70.46 30.03
N THR A 226 53.58 70.87 28.93
CA THR A 226 54.11 71.98 28.11
C THR A 226 54.00 73.31 28.85
N ALA A 227 52.90 73.57 29.59
CA ALA A 227 52.79 74.76 30.43
C ALA A 227 53.80 74.77 31.60
N LYS A 228 54.17 73.60 32.15
CA LYS A 228 55.26 73.45 33.13
C LYS A 228 56.63 73.62 32.48
N SER A 229 56.84 73.08 31.28
CA SER A 229 58.03 73.29 30.47
C SER A 229 58.22 74.79 30.14
N ASP A 230 57.16 75.48 29.72
CA ASP A 230 57.18 76.92 29.44
C ASP A 230 57.39 77.77 30.70
N ARG A 231 57.00 77.27 31.88
CA ARG A 231 57.36 77.89 33.17
C ARG A 231 58.82 77.64 33.53
N LEU A 232 59.35 76.45 33.23
CA LEU A 232 60.77 76.13 33.40
C LEU A 232 61.64 76.97 32.47
N THR A 233 61.36 77.03 31.16
CA THR A 233 62.13 77.87 30.22
C THR A 233 62.03 79.36 30.55
N LYS A 234 60.89 79.84 31.09
CA LYS A 234 60.77 81.22 31.63
C LYS A 234 61.52 81.42 32.95
N ALA A 235 61.70 80.37 33.76
CA ALA A 235 62.54 80.42 34.96
C ALA A 235 64.04 80.37 34.59
N GLU A 236 64.43 79.53 33.63
CA GLU A 236 65.77 79.47 33.04
C GLU A 236 66.15 80.79 32.36
N ALA A 237 65.24 81.42 31.62
CA ALA A 237 65.44 82.75 31.06
C ALA A 237 65.62 83.83 32.15
N ARG A 238 64.92 83.71 33.31
CA ARG A 238 65.14 84.58 34.47
C ARG A 238 66.50 84.33 35.13
N ILE A 239 66.94 83.07 35.22
CA ILE A 239 68.28 82.72 35.70
C ILE A 239 69.34 83.32 34.76
N ALA A 240 69.20 83.19 33.44
CA ALA A 240 70.11 83.78 32.47
C ALA A 240 70.18 85.33 32.55
N VAL A 241 69.07 86.01 32.87
CA VAL A 241 69.07 87.47 33.12
C VAL A 241 69.81 87.80 34.42
N LEU A 242 69.59 87.05 35.49
CA LEU A 242 70.30 87.23 36.77
C LEU A 242 71.81 86.92 36.64
N ASP A 243 72.20 85.92 35.84
CA ASP A 243 73.59 85.61 35.54
C ASP A 243 74.26 86.71 34.69
N ALA A 244 73.52 87.34 33.77
CA ALA A 244 74.01 88.51 33.03
C ALA A 244 74.21 89.74 33.92
N GLU A 245 73.37 89.94 34.95
CA GLU A 245 73.56 90.95 35.98
C GLU A 245 74.75 90.62 36.89
N ALA A 246 74.93 89.34 37.25
CA ALA A 246 76.09 88.86 38.01
C ALA A 246 77.41 88.92 37.22
N ALA A 247 77.37 88.86 35.88
CA ALA A 247 78.52 89.09 35.01
C ALA A 247 78.92 90.58 35.00
N ARG A 248 77.95 91.48 34.81
CA ARG A 248 78.17 92.95 34.85
C ARG A 248 78.75 93.42 36.18
N LEU A 249 78.29 92.85 37.30
CA LEU A 249 78.83 93.18 38.63
C LEU A 249 80.27 92.66 38.84
N ARG A 250 80.67 91.55 38.21
CA ARG A 250 82.07 91.08 38.24
C ARG A 250 82.99 91.92 37.36
N GLU A 251 82.50 92.39 36.21
CA GLU A 251 83.27 93.24 35.29
C GLU A 251 83.47 94.66 35.87
N ALA A 252 82.47 95.22 36.56
CA ALA A 252 82.61 96.46 37.32
C ALA A 252 83.59 96.35 38.51
N LEU A 253 83.75 95.15 39.10
CA LEU A 253 84.70 94.92 40.19
C LEU A 253 86.16 94.84 39.70
N ALA A 254 86.39 94.42 38.45
CA ALA A 254 87.72 94.26 37.86
C ALA A 254 88.36 95.55 37.35
N ALA A 255 87.56 96.61 37.11
CA ALA A 255 88.02 97.87 36.52
C ALA A 255 88.48 98.94 37.53
N ALA A 256 88.35 98.69 38.84
CA ALA A 256 88.51 99.71 39.89
C ALA A 256 89.84 99.64 40.70
N SER A 257 90.80 98.80 40.30
CA SER A 257 91.97 98.46 41.14
C SER A 257 93.34 98.63 40.45
N ALA A 258 93.62 99.81 39.88
CA ALA A 258 94.95 100.15 39.34
C ALA A 258 95.46 101.61 39.52
N GLY A 259 94.98 102.33 40.56
CA GLY A 259 95.62 103.51 41.18
C GLY A 259 95.81 104.80 40.34
N PRO A 260 96.42 105.87 40.91
CA PRO A 260 96.72 106.11 42.33
C PRO A 260 96.18 107.46 42.90
N GLY A 261 96.04 107.57 44.23
CA GLY A 261 95.92 108.85 44.95
C GLY A 261 94.60 109.07 45.72
N ASP A 262 94.72 109.14 47.05
CA ASP A 262 93.77 109.70 48.04
C ASP A 262 92.26 109.39 47.93
N ASN A 263 91.80 108.43 48.75
CA ASN A 263 90.68 108.58 49.73
C ASN A 263 90.35 107.27 50.50
N LEU A 264 91.37 106.47 50.86
CA LEU A 264 91.18 105.16 51.53
C LEU A 264 90.54 105.26 52.94
N THR A 265 90.50 106.45 53.53
CA THR A 265 89.91 106.73 54.85
C THR A 265 88.39 106.95 54.82
N ARG A 266 87.78 107.20 53.66
CA ARG A 266 86.31 107.38 53.53
C ARG A 266 85.58 106.08 53.24
N THR A 267 86.28 105.08 52.70
CA THR A 267 85.71 103.79 52.29
C THR A 267 85.49 102.83 53.47
N MET A 268 86.26 102.93 54.56
CA MET A 268 86.07 102.10 55.75
C MET A 268 84.74 102.40 56.46
N GLU A 269 84.39 103.67 56.68
CA GLU A 269 83.07 104.02 57.27
C GLU A 269 81.87 103.66 56.36
N GLY A 270 82.11 103.36 55.08
CA GLY A 270 81.08 102.87 54.15
C GLY A 270 80.76 101.40 54.36
N LEU A 271 81.78 100.57 54.61
CA LEU A 271 81.60 99.14 54.88
C LEU A 271 80.96 98.87 56.25
N GLU A 272 81.28 99.66 57.28
CA GLU A 272 80.67 99.50 58.60
C GLU A 272 79.16 99.81 58.59
N ARG A 273 78.74 100.84 57.85
CA ARG A 273 77.31 101.14 57.63
C ARG A 273 76.59 100.05 56.83
N ALA A 274 77.28 99.41 55.88
CA ALA A 274 76.72 98.29 55.11
C ALA A 274 76.55 97.00 55.94
N ASN A 275 77.43 96.75 56.92
CA ASN A 275 77.26 95.63 57.86
C ASN A 275 76.05 95.84 58.78
N ALA A 276 75.85 97.06 59.31
CA ALA A 276 74.69 97.38 60.13
C ALA A 276 73.35 97.24 59.38
N ASP A 277 73.31 97.57 58.08
CA ASP A 277 72.11 97.39 57.25
C ASP A 277 71.84 95.90 56.94
N LEU A 278 72.87 95.05 56.88
CA LEU A 278 72.72 93.60 56.75
C LEU A 278 72.23 92.92 58.05
N GLU A 279 72.70 93.36 59.21
CA GLU A 279 72.18 92.90 60.51
C GLU A 279 70.71 93.32 60.72
N SER A 280 70.35 94.54 60.30
CA SER A 280 68.96 95.00 60.27
C SER A 280 68.07 94.09 59.41
N ARG A 281 68.52 93.74 58.20
CA ARG A 281 67.78 92.82 57.29
C ARG A 281 67.65 91.41 57.84
N LEU A 282 68.66 90.89 58.56
CA LEU A 282 68.57 89.61 59.25
C LEU A 282 67.54 89.66 60.39
N SER A 283 67.48 90.75 61.17
CA SER A 283 66.48 90.88 62.24
C SER A 283 65.04 91.00 61.69
N ALA A 284 64.85 91.69 60.56
CA ALA A 284 63.57 91.75 59.85
C ALA A 284 63.11 90.36 59.34
N LEU A 285 64.02 89.58 58.74
CA LEU A 285 63.73 88.21 58.29
C LEU A 285 63.41 87.25 59.45
N THR A 286 64.00 87.44 60.64
CA THR A 286 63.59 86.67 61.83
C THR A 286 62.22 87.10 62.36
N ALA A 287 61.88 88.39 62.30
CA ALA A 287 60.55 88.88 62.70
C ALA A 287 59.44 88.37 61.76
N ASP A 288 59.70 88.34 60.44
CA ASP A 288 58.76 87.77 59.46
C ASP A 288 58.56 86.25 59.66
N ARG A 289 59.62 85.53 60.07
CA ARG A 289 59.51 84.09 60.41
C ARG A 289 58.57 83.87 61.61
N ASP A 290 58.68 84.70 62.64
CA ASP A 290 57.88 84.57 63.85
C ASP A 290 56.42 85.04 63.62
N ALA A 291 56.23 86.09 62.82
CA ALA A 291 54.90 86.48 62.34
C ALA A 291 54.22 85.39 61.48
N LEU A 292 54.98 84.60 60.72
CA LEU A 292 54.47 83.43 60.00
C LEU A 292 54.17 82.23 60.91
N ALA A 293 54.91 82.08 62.02
CA ALA A 293 54.63 81.05 63.03
C ALA A 293 53.33 81.35 63.79
N ASP A 294 53.12 82.59 64.23
CA ASP A 294 51.87 83.03 64.88
C ASP A 294 50.65 82.90 63.94
N ARG A 295 50.84 83.19 62.65
CA ARG A 295 49.81 83.03 61.62
C ARG A 295 49.47 81.55 61.35
N LEU A 296 50.38 80.63 61.63
CA LEU A 296 50.16 79.18 61.60
C LEU A 296 49.41 78.68 62.85
N ALA A 297 49.72 79.25 64.03
CA ALA A 297 48.99 78.95 65.27
C ALA A 297 47.52 79.41 65.20
N LEU A 298 47.26 80.58 64.59
CA LEU A 298 45.91 81.12 64.38
C LEU A 298 45.07 80.28 63.39
N LEU A 299 45.71 79.53 62.49
CA LEU A 299 45.05 78.59 61.57
C LEU A 299 44.74 77.21 62.19
N GLN A 300 45.28 76.90 63.37
CA GLN A 300 44.98 75.67 64.11
C GLN A 300 43.99 75.87 65.27
N THR A 301 43.52 77.09 65.51
CA THR A 301 42.65 77.43 66.66
C THR A 301 41.37 78.21 66.29
N GLY A 302 40.50 77.58 65.49
CA GLY A 302 39.05 77.82 65.51
C GLY A 302 38.36 78.02 64.13
N PRO A 303 37.03 77.76 64.01
CA PRO A 303 36.17 76.93 64.86
C PRO A 303 35.23 76.00 64.05
N ASP A 304 35.74 74.93 63.43
CA ASP A 304 34.91 73.92 62.74
C ASP A 304 34.40 72.81 63.70
N GLY A 305 33.43 73.16 64.53
CA GLY A 305 32.75 72.21 65.42
C GLY A 305 31.52 71.50 64.84
N ASN A 306 30.89 72.07 63.79
CA ASN A 306 29.49 71.76 63.46
C ASN A 306 29.27 70.93 62.17
N GLY A 307 30.26 70.85 61.27
CA GLY A 307 30.12 70.11 60.00
C GLY A 307 30.02 68.58 60.18
N ASN A 308 30.76 68.04 61.15
CA ASN A 308 30.84 66.59 61.40
C ASN A 308 29.67 66.02 62.21
N ALA A 309 28.73 66.84 62.69
CA ALA A 309 27.47 66.39 63.28
C ALA A 309 26.41 66.15 62.18
N ILE A 310 26.18 67.16 61.34
CA ILE A 310 25.16 67.15 60.27
C ILE A 310 25.43 66.04 59.23
N LEU A 311 26.71 65.74 58.96
CA LEU A 311 27.11 64.63 58.09
C LEU A 311 26.89 63.24 58.72
N ARG A 312 26.95 63.09 60.05
CA ARG A 312 26.60 61.83 60.73
C ARG A 312 25.10 61.63 60.81
N ASP A 313 24.36 62.69 61.10
CA ASP A 313 22.90 62.69 61.22
C ASP A 313 22.25 62.23 59.90
N ARG A 314 22.68 62.82 58.78
CA ARG A 314 22.23 62.43 57.43
C ARG A 314 22.69 61.03 57.00
N LEU A 315 23.79 60.51 57.54
CA LEU A 315 24.24 59.14 57.26
C LEU A 315 23.46 58.10 58.08
N ALA A 316 23.08 58.45 59.32
CA ALA A 316 22.22 57.63 60.18
C ALA A 316 20.79 57.54 59.62
N ASP A 317 20.23 58.67 59.16
CA ASP A 317 18.87 58.73 58.58
C ASP A 317 18.78 57.94 57.25
N LEU A 318 19.86 57.99 56.44
CA LEU A 318 19.97 57.18 55.23
C LEU A 318 20.12 55.67 55.54
N ALA A 319 20.86 55.31 56.60
CA ALA A 319 20.99 53.93 57.05
C ALA A 319 19.67 53.38 57.59
N ALA A 320 18.91 54.17 58.37
CA ALA A 320 17.61 53.79 58.89
C ALA A 320 16.60 53.48 57.76
N ARG A 321 16.55 54.31 56.71
CA ARG A 321 15.72 54.05 55.52
C ARG A 321 16.09 52.79 54.74
N ILE A 322 17.38 52.48 54.64
CA ILE A 322 17.82 51.25 53.95
C ILE A 322 17.46 50.01 54.79
N VAL A 323 17.58 50.06 56.11
CA VAL A 323 17.16 48.98 57.02
C VAL A 323 15.64 48.76 56.94
N ASP A 324 14.83 49.82 57.01
CA ASP A 324 13.36 49.72 56.92
C ASP A 324 12.88 49.19 55.55
N MET A 325 13.48 49.66 54.45
CA MET A 325 13.15 49.23 53.09
C MET A 325 13.62 47.78 52.79
N THR A 326 14.67 47.28 53.46
CA THR A 326 15.07 45.86 53.37
C THR A 326 14.22 44.96 54.28
N ALA A 327 13.87 45.42 55.48
CA ALA A 327 12.98 44.67 56.38
C ALA A 327 11.57 44.48 55.80
N THR A 328 11.04 45.48 55.09
CA THR A 328 9.75 45.38 54.38
C THR A 328 9.82 44.52 53.10
N ALA A 329 10.99 44.35 52.49
CA ALA A 329 11.19 43.51 51.31
C ALA A 329 11.45 42.02 51.64
N GLU A 330 12.09 41.72 52.78
CA GLU A 330 12.47 40.35 53.16
C GLU A 330 11.42 39.63 54.04
N GLY A 331 10.48 40.36 54.67
CA GLY A 331 9.41 39.77 55.48
C GLY A 331 9.86 39.19 56.84
N PRO A 332 8.96 38.49 57.56
CA PRO A 332 9.13 38.18 58.98
C PRO A 332 10.22 37.15 59.34
N ASP A 333 10.95 36.60 58.37
CA ASP A 333 12.08 35.66 58.59
C ASP A 333 13.46 36.25 58.24
N SER A 334 13.54 37.58 58.01
CA SER A 334 14.80 38.27 57.69
C SER A 334 15.85 38.21 58.81
N ALA A 335 17.13 38.13 58.43
CA ALA A 335 18.24 38.07 59.39
C ALA A 335 18.42 39.36 60.21
N ILE A 336 17.89 40.50 59.72
CA ILE A 336 18.07 41.83 60.31
C ILE A 336 17.16 42.03 61.53
N THR A 337 15.92 41.52 61.51
CA THR A 337 14.98 41.63 62.65
C THR A 337 15.49 40.93 63.91
N ARG A 338 16.20 39.82 63.76
CA ARG A 338 16.85 39.11 64.89
C ARG A 338 18.04 39.87 65.49
N ILE A 339 18.69 40.75 64.72
CA ILE A 339 19.85 41.54 65.18
C ILE A 339 19.38 42.82 65.88
N LEU A 340 18.25 43.42 65.44
CA LEU A 340 17.65 44.58 66.13
C LEU A 340 17.09 44.24 67.53
N ALA A 341 16.76 42.98 67.79
CA ALA A 341 16.19 42.54 69.06
C ALA A 341 17.21 42.36 70.20
N ASP A 342 18.53 42.43 69.92
CA ASP A 342 19.59 41.92 70.81
C ASP A 342 20.75 42.92 71.03
N ALA A 343 20.50 44.23 70.81
CA ALA A 343 21.53 45.29 70.88
C ALA A 343 21.34 46.24 72.10
N PRO A 344 22.31 46.32 73.02
CA PRO A 344 22.24 47.19 74.21
C PRO A 344 22.85 48.60 74.02
N ASP A 345 22.38 49.52 74.84
CA ASP A 345 22.57 50.98 74.78
C ASP A 345 23.85 51.48 75.48
N ARG A 346 24.66 52.36 74.86
CA ARG A 346 25.59 53.27 75.60
C ARG A 346 26.20 54.44 74.80
N ALA A 347 26.35 55.58 75.51
CA ALA A 347 26.92 56.86 75.05
C ALA A 347 28.45 57.04 75.39
N PRO A 348 29.06 58.25 75.34
CA PRO A 348 30.19 58.56 74.43
C PRO A 348 31.60 58.67 75.09
N PRO A 349 32.70 58.77 74.32
CA PRO A 349 34.08 58.69 74.84
C PRO A 349 34.82 60.04 75.05
N ALA A 350 35.80 60.00 75.94
CA ALA A 350 36.85 61.02 76.18
C ALA A 350 38.25 60.35 76.14
N PRO A 351 39.38 61.10 76.04
CA PRO A 351 40.51 60.66 75.20
C PRO A 351 41.77 60.10 75.92
N THR A 352 42.75 59.72 75.09
CA THR A 352 44.23 59.59 75.27
C THR A 352 44.87 58.19 75.32
N SER A 353 46.01 58.10 74.64
CA SER A 353 46.86 56.91 74.37
C SER A 353 47.78 56.53 75.55
N PRO A 354 48.47 55.35 75.59
CA PRO A 354 49.63 55.07 74.70
C PRO A 354 49.88 53.59 74.29
N SER A 355 50.94 53.37 73.49
CA SER A 355 51.62 52.08 73.19
C SER A 355 52.26 51.44 74.45
N PRO A 356 52.71 50.14 74.48
CA PRO A 356 53.45 49.36 73.44
C PRO A 356 52.89 47.91 73.25
N SER A 357 53.56 46.81 72.82
CA SER A 357 54.97 46.48 72.49
C SER A 357 55.18 45.22 71.62
N ALA A 358 56.43 45.01 71.16
CA ALA A 358 57.18 43.75 70.92
C ALA A 358 56.54 42.44 70.35
N SER A 359 56.98 42.08 69.13
CA SER A 359 57.47 40.75 68.66
C SER A 359 56.79 39.39 68.98
N ALA A 360 56.45 38.67 67.89
CA ALA A 360 56.69 37.23 67.61
C ALA A 360 55.63 36.13 67.99
N PRO A 361 55.59 34.96 67.28
CA PRO A 361 54.45 34.00 67.18
C PRO A 361 54.63 32.72 68.07
N PRO A 362 53.95 31.53 67.97
CA PRO A 362 53.01 30.99 66.93
C PRO A 362 51.83 30.02 67.31
N ALA A 363 50.93 29.77 66.33
CA ALA A 363 50.13 28.53 66.06
C ALA A 363 49.02 28.04 67.09
N PRO A 364 48.36 26.85 66.94
CA PRO A 364 46.95 26.67 66.47
C PRO A 364 46.06 25.82 67.48
N PRO A 365 44.95 25.07 67.18
CA PRO A 365 44.13 24.79 65.96
C PRO A 365 42.57 24.69 66.18
N ALA A 366 41.84 23.90 65.34
CA ALA A 366 40.48 23.28 65.51
C ALA A 366 39.20 24.14 65.22
N LYS A 367 38.03 23.61 64.78
CA LYS A 367 37.57 22.27 64.32
C LYS A 367 36.20 22.35 63.57
N GLY A 368 35.94 21.45 62.61
CA GLY A 368 34.60 21.00 62.14
C GLY A 368 33.81 21.96 61.22
N GLY A 369 32.84 21.51 60.40
CA GLY A 369 32.41 20.15 60.05
C GLY A 369 30.96 20.11 59.52
N GLY A 370 30.69 19.50 58.35
CA GLY A 370 29.29 19.33 57.87
C GLY A 370 29.14 18.97 56.39
N LYS A 371 28.81 17.71 56.08
CA LYS A 371 28.42 17.24 54.73
C LYS A 371 26.91 16.97 54.67
N ARG A 372 26.26 17.22 53.52
CA ARG A 372 25.04 16.48 53.10
C ARG A 372 25.17 16.02 51.64
N LYS A 373 24.84 14.74 51.40
CA LYS A 373 24.91 14.07 50.08
C LYS A 373 23.60 14.26 49.29
N ARG A 374 23.69 14.28 47.96
CA ARG A 374 22.57 14.06 47.04
C ARG A 374 22.33 12.55 46.84
N ARG A 375 21.06 12.11 46.70
CA ARG A 375 20.72 10.74 46.23
C ARG A 375 20.84 10.67 44.70
N GLY A 376 21.21 9.51 44.17
CA GLY A 376 21.60 9.32 42.77
C GLY A 376 20.49 8.76 41.86
N LEU A 377 20.65 9.02 40.56
CA LEU A 377 19.67 8.73 39.50
C LEU A 377 19.30 7.23 39.35
N ALA A 378 20.16 6.32 39.80
CA ALA A 378 20.02 4.88 39.61
C ALA A 378 18.80 4.26 40.32
N GLU A 379 18.31 4.89 41.40
CA GLU A 379 17.13 4.43 42.13
C GLU A 379 15.82 4.66 41.34
N ARG A 380 15.79 5.66 40.43
CA ARG A 380 14.59 6.03 39.63
C ARG A 380 14.40 5.21 38.34
N ILE A 381 15.40 4.48 37.87
CA ILE A 381 15.34 3.75 36.59
C ILE A 381 14.65 2.36 36.76
N ARG A 382 14.43 1.91 38.01
CA ARG A 382 13.85 0.59 38.30
C ARG A 382 12.31 0.56 38.28
N GLU A 383 11.62 1.70 38.22
CA GLU A 383 10.15 1.79 38.39
C GLU A 383 9.34 1.93 37.08
N LEU A 384 9.96 1.88 35.89
CA LEU A 384 9.29 2.18 34.61
C LEU A 384 9.39 1.07 33.54
N LYS A 385 9.07 -0.18 33.92
CA LYS A 385 8.69 -1.25 32.97
C LYS A 385 7.73 -2.28 33.59
N PRO A 386 6.47 -2.35 33.16
CA PRO A 386 5.73 -3.60 33.09
C PRO A 386 6.10 -4.36 31.79
N ASN A 387 6.32 -5.67 31.90
CA ASN A 387 6.42 -6.60 30.76
C ASN A 387 5.15 -7.48 30.76
N ASP A 388 4.57 -7.73 29.59
CA ASP A 388 3.66 -8.87 29.36
C ASP A 388 3.84 -9.38 27.91
N PRO A 389 4.08 -10.69 27.69
CA PRO A 389 4.08 -11.31 26.36
C PRO A 389 3.21 -12.58 26.23
N ALA A 390 2.19 -12.56 25.36
CA ALA A 390 1.41 -13.70 24.82
C ALA A 390 0.43 -13.15 23.74
N ASP A 391 -0.05 -13.84 22.70
CA ASP A 391 0.07 -15.27 22.32
C ASP A 391 -0.22 -15.53 20.81
N ALA A 392 0.34 -16.63 20.26
CA ALA A 392 -0.10 -17.44 19.08
C ALA A 392 -0.25 -16.80 17.66
N PRO A 393 -0.43 -17.58 16.55
CA PRO A 393 -0.38 -19.05 16.35
C PRO A 393 0.64 -19.50 15.25
N PRO A 394 0.72 -20.80 14.84
CA PRO A 394 -0.09 -21.23 13.68
C PRO A 394 -0.56 -22.72 13.62
N ALA A 395 -1.65 -22.92 12.85
CA ALA A 395 -1.99 -24.08 12.00
C ALA A 395 -2.04 -25.53 12.56
N ALA A 396 -3.26 -26.05 12.68
CA ALA A 396 -3.76 -27.24 11.93
C ALA A 396 -5.30 -27.24 11.92
#